data_AF-A0A2N5GEE6-F1
#
_entry.id   AF-A0A2N5GEE6-F1
#
_cell.length_a   1.000
_cell.length_b   1.000
_cell.length_c   1.000
_cell.angle_alpha   90.00
_cell.angle_beta   90.00
_cell.angle_gamma   90.00
#
_symmetry.space_group_name_H-M   'P 1'
#
loop_
_entity.id
_entity.type
_entity.pdbx_description
1 polymer ?
#
loop_
_entity_poly.entity_id
_entity_poly.type
_entity_poly.pdbx_seq_one_letter_code
_entity_poly.pdbx_strand_id
1 'polypeptide(L)' 'MKKELEPLILAGNRKLFEPTGKALLEQLHDIRVIVIRRGKETMRYLPDNIGDQTKRIVRLAGYDMNIYVSNQGEKINA' A
#
# COMPACT_ATOMS: atom_id res chain seq x y z
N MET A 1 -12.51 -8.32 9.52
CA MET A 1 -12.03 -8.40 8.11
C MET A 1 -12.87 -9.45 7.41
N LYS A 2 -13.18 -9.27 6.12
CA LYS A 2 -13.97 -10.27 5.35
C LYS A 2 -13.10 -11.50 5.10
N LYS A 3 -13.74 -12.67 5.00
CA LYS A 3 -13.08 -13.94 4.68
C LYS A 3 -12.65 -13.90 3.21
N GLU A 4 -11.36 -14.03 2.94
CA GLU A 4 -10.82 -13.98 1.58
C GLU A 4 -11.00 -15.31 0.85
N LEU A 5 -11.24 -15.27 -0.46
CA LEU A 5 -11.32 -16.48 -1.31
C LEU A 5 -9.92 -16.98 -1.70
N GLU A 6 -8.98 -16.07 -1.87
CA GLU A 6 -7.57 -16.37 -2.13
C GLU A 6 -6.76 -16.18 -0.85
N PRO A 7 -5.95 -17.16 -0.42
CA PRO A 7 -5.16 -17.03 0.80
C PRO A 7 -4.00 -16.04 0.62
N LEU A 8 -3.68 -15.29 1.66
CA LEU A 8 -2.36 -14.68 1.79
C LEU A 8 -1.35 -15.81 2.08
N ILE A 9 -0.26 -15.86 1.31
CA ILE A 9 0.81 -16.83 1.51
C ILE A 9 1.90 -16.15 2.31
N LEU A 10 2.12 -16.62 3.53
CA LEU A 10 3.21 -16.14 4.39
C LEU A 10 4.50 -16.94 4.13
N ALA A 11 5.60 -16.41 4.65
CA ALA A 11 6.87 -17.13 4.71
C ALA A 11 6.67 -18.55 5.26
N GLY A 12 7.29 -19.53 4.60
CA GLY A 12 7.07 -20.95 4.90
C GLY A 12 5.80 -21.55 4.30
N ASN A 13 5.21 -20.93 3.26
CA ASN A 13 4.03 -21.41 2.52
C ASN A 13 2.75 -21.57 3.37
N ARG A 14 2.66 -20.85 4.50
CA ARG A 14 1.46 -20.88 5.33
C ARG A 14 0.34 -20.07 4.68
N LYS A 15 -0.83 -20.70 4.50
CA LYS A 15 -2.03 -20.08 3.92
C LYS A 15 -2.86 -19.41 5.01
N LEU A 16 -3.22 -18.14 4.81
CA LEU A 16 -4.06 -17.38 5.73
C LEU A 16 -5.25 -16.75 4.99
N PHE A 17 -6.47 -17.09 5.40
CA PHE A 17 -7.72 -16.60 4.80
C PHE A 17 -8.33 -15.42 5.56
N GLU A 18 -7.85 -15.18 6.78
CA GLU A 18 -8.22 -14.07 7.65
C GLU A 18 -6.93 -13.41 8.16
N PRO A 19 -6.25 -12.63 7.29
CA PRO A 19 -4.97 -12.03 7.64
C PRO A 19 -5.16 -10.98 8.74
N THR A 20 -4.30 -11.02 9.77
CA THR A 20 -4.22 -9.95 10.76
C THR A 20 -3.44 -8.77 10.19
N GLY A 21 -3.63 -7.57 10.75
CA GLY A 21 -2.83 -6.40 10.35
C GLY A 21 -1.33 -6.63 10.49
N LYS A 22 -0.89 -7.36 11.52
CA LYS A 22 0.52 -7.75 11.71
C LYS A 22 1.03 -8.63 10.56
N ALA A 23 0.26 -9.64 10.15
CA ALA A 23 0.63 -10.51 9.04
C ALA A 23 0.72 -9.76 7.71
N LEU A 24 -0.14 -8.75 7.48
CA LEU A 24 -0.05 -7.89 6.31
C LEU A 24 1.22 -7.02 6.33
N LEU A 25 1.54 -6.43 7.48
CA LEU A 25 2.74 -5.60 7.64
C LEU A 25 4.03 -6.40 7.42
N GLU A 26 4.10 -7.64 7.92
CA GLU A 26 5.26 -8.53 7.71
C GLU A 26 5.49 -8.91 6.24
N GLN A 27 4.47 -8.80 5.38
CA GLN A 27 4.57 -9.07 3.95
C GLN A 27 4.72 -7.80 3.11
N LEU A 28 4.50 -6.62 3.70
CA LEU A 28 4.58 -5.37 2.99
C LEU A 28 6.05 -5.04 2.71
N HIS A 29 6.42 -5.12 1.44
CA HIS A 29 7.72 -4.68 0.96
C HIS A 29 7.76 -3.16 0.76
N ASP A 30 8.98 -2.62 0.67
CA ASP A 30 9.22 -1.21 0.39
C ASP A 30 8.48 -0.74 -0.86
N ILE A 31 7.71 0.34 -0.72
CA ILE A 31 7.05 1.02 -1.83
C ILE A 31 7.86 2.27 -2.15
N ARG A 32 8.42 2.32 -3.36
CA ARG A 32 9.10 3.51 -3.86
C ARG A 32 8.08 4.48 -4.42
N VAL A 33 8.16 5.74 -3.99
CA VAL A 33 7.33 6.84 -4.50
C VAL A 33 8.27 7.88 -5.08
N ILE A 34 7.98 8.34 -6.30
CA ILE A 34 8.71 9.43 -6.94
C ILE A 34 8.08 10.73 -6.47
N VAL A 35 8.91 11.64 -5.94
CA VAL A 35 8.47 12.97 -5.51
C VAL A 35 9.12 14.00 -6.42
N ILE A 36 8.29 14.79 -7.11
CA ILE A 36 8.72 15.89 -7.98
C ILE A 36 8.33 17.20 -7.32
N ARG A 37 9.32 18.08 -7.08
CA ARG A 37 9.10 19.42 -6.54
C ARG A 37 9.28 20.45 -7.65
N ARG A 38 8.25 21.26 -7.90
CA ARG A 38 8.28 22.35 -8.89
C ARG A 38 7.84 23.65 -8.20
N GLY A 39 8.82 24.42 -7.72
CA GLY A 39 8.54 25.62 -6.93
C GLY A 39 7.79 25.28 -5.64
N LYS A 40 6.53 25.73 -5.52
CA LYS A 40 5.64 25.42 -4.38
C LYS A 40 4.83 24.13 -4.56
N GLU A 41 4.82 23.54 -5.74
CA GLU A 41 4.05 22.32 -6.01
C GLU A 41 4.88 21.08 -5.68
N THR A 42 4.27 20.13 -4.96
CA THR A 42 4.83 18.79 -4.74
C THR A 42 3.90 17.75 -5.36
N MET A 43 4.40 17.02 -6.35
CA MET A 43 3.69 15.92 -6.99
C MET A 43 4.31 14.58 -6.57
N ARG A 44 3.45 13.59 -6.34
CA ARG A 44 3.85 12.23 -5.98
C ARG A 44 3.34 11.26 -7.04
N TYR A 45 4.22 10.37 -7.48
CA TYR A 45 3.91 9.35 -8.47
C TYR A 45 4.30 7.98 -7.93
N LEU A 46 3.43 7.00 -8.16
CA LEU A 46 3.79 5.60 -8.00
C LEU A 46 4.39 5.09 -9.32
N PRO A 47 5.53 4.41 -9.29
CA PRO A 47 6.07 3.79 -10.48
C PRO A 47 5.20 2.59 -10.89
N ASP A 48 5.13 2.32 -12.19
CA ASP A 48 4.25 1.26 -12.74
C ASP A 48 4.71 -0.16 -12.39
N ASN A 49 5.95 -0.31 -11.91
CA ASN A 49 6.57 -1.59 -11.58
C ASN A 49 6.24 -2.13 -10.18
N ILE A 50 5.23 -1.57 -9.50
CA ILE A 50 4.78 -2.11 -8.22
C ILE A 50 4.15 -3.49 -8.44
N GLY A 51 4.70 -4.49 -7.76
CA GLY A 51 4.23 -5.86 -7.84
C GLY A 51 2.81 -6.03 -7.30
N ASP A 52 2.08 -6.99 -7.87
CA ASP A 52 0.67 -7.20 -7.55
C ASP A 52 0.44 -7.70 -6.11
N GLN A 53 1.41 -8.39 -5.52
CA GLN A 53 1.34 -8.77 -4.10
C GLN A 53 1.31 -7.54 -3.19
N THR A 54 2.14 -6.52 -3.47
CA THR A 54 2.14 -5.28 -2.71
C THR A 54 0.79 -4.55 -2.84
N LYS A 55 0.25 -4.45 -4.07
CA LYS A 55 -1.09 -3.87 -4.29
C LYS A 55 -2.17 -4.63 -3.53
N ARG A 56 -2.11 -5.95 -3.52
CA ARG A 56 -3.04 -6.83 -2.80
C ARG A 56 -2.95 -6.62 -1.29
N ILE A 57 -1.75 -6.54 -0.72
CA ILE A 57 -1.56 -6.29 0.72
C ILE A 57 -2.17 -4.96 1.15
N VAL A 58 -1.93 -3.89 0.38
CA VAL A 58 -2.51 -2.56 0.65
C VAL A 58 -4.04 -2.62 0.61
N ARG A 59 -4.62 -3.33 -0.37
CA ARG A 59 -6.07 -3.57 -0.46
C ARG A 59 -6.61 -4.35 0.73
N LEU A 60 -5.94 -5.43 1.14
CA LEU A 60 -6.32 -6.24 2.30
C LEU A 60 -6.25 -5.44 3.61
N ALA A 61 -5.37 -4.45 3.68
CA ALA A 61 -5.29 -3.50 4.79
C ALA A 61 -6.43 -2.44 4.76
N GLY A 62 -7.28 -2.45 3.74
CA GLY A 62 -8.42 -1.53 3.60
C GLY A 62 -8.07 -0.21 2.90
N TYR A 63 -6.91 -0.13 2.24
CA TYR A 63 -6.47 1.07 1.55
C TYR A 63 -6.38 0.86 0.04
N ASP A 64 -6.45 1.97 -0.69
CA ASP A 64 -6.13 2.02 -2.11
C ASP A 64 -4.69 2.52 -2.31
N MET A 65 -4.04 2.18 -3.41
CA MET A 65 -2.66 2.66 -3.70
C MET A 65 -2.59 4.19 -3.73
N ASN A 66 -3.72 4.88 -3.95
CA ASN A 66 -3.79 6.33 -3.91
C ASN A 66 -3.36 6.95 -2.57
N ILE A 67 -3.27 6.18 -1.47
CA ILE A 67 -2.70 6.68 -0.20
C ILE A 67 -1.28 7.24 -0.34
N TYR A 68 -0.52 6.75 -1.32
CA TYR A 68 0.87 7.17 -1.52
C TYR A 68 1.03 8.39 -2.44
N VAL A 69 0.01 8.70 -3.26
CA VAL A 69 0.05 9.82 -4.22
C VAL A 69 -0.87 10.99 -3.84
N SER A 70 -1.90 10.74 -3.02
CA SER A 70 -2.83 11.79 -2.63
C SER A 70 -2.21 12.76 -1.63
N ASN A 71 -2.20 14.06 -1.95
CA ASN A 71 -1.78 15.15 -1.05
C ASN A 71 -2.87 15.47 0.00
N GLN A 72 -3.47 14.46 0.65
CA GLN A 72 -4.47 14.71 1.70
C GLN A 72 -3.90 15.41 2.96
N GLY A 73 -2.59 15.69 3.00
CA GLY A 73 -1.92 16.44 4.06
C GLY A 73 -1.70 17.95 3.79
N GLU A 74 -1.99 18.49 2.60
CA GLU A 74 -1.84 19.94 2.31
C GLU A 74 -3.10 20.75 2.67
N LYS A 75 -3.76 20.43 3.79
CA LYS A 75 -4.70 21.34 4.46
C LYS A 75 -4.16 21.74 5.81
N ILE A 76 -3.13 22.59 5.82
CA ILE A 76 -2.84 23.49 6.94
C ILE A 76 -2.01 24.64 6.40
N ASN A 77 -2.69 25.73 6.08
CA ASN A 77 -2.44 27.10 6.55
C ASN A 77 -3.45 28.00 5.83
N ALA A 78 -4.58 28.21 6.49
CA ALA A 78 -5.47 29.33 6.22
C ALA A 78 -4.85 30.62 6.77
#